data_AF-A0AAV3ZW82-F1
#
_entry.id   AF-A0AAV3ZW82-F1
#
_cell.length_a   1.000
_cell.length_b   1.000
_cell.length_c   1.000
_cell.angle_alpha   90.00
_cell.angle_beta   90.00
_cell.angle_gamma   90.00
#
_symmetry.space_group_name_H-M   'P 1'
#
loop_
_entity.id
_entity.type
_entity.pdbx_description
1 polymer ?
#
loop_
_entity_poly.entity_id
_entity_poly.type
_entity_poly.pdbx_seq_one_letter_code
_entity_poly.pdbx_strand_id
1 'polypeptide(L)' 'MAGGPPGLSDVAMNYRKAKLKFPLISILEEYKCGKARLLIMLEESDDPVVKTVQPSLKTGRKRKVTEAVDEAKECLKINR' A
#
# COMPACT_ATOMS: atom_id res chain seq x y z
N MET A 1 7.19 -45.58 10.38
CA MET A 1 6.03 -45.07 9.62
C MET A 1 5.10 -44.39 10.61
N ALA A 2 5.04 -43.06 10.62
CA ALA A 2 4.11 -42.31 11.47
C ALA A 2 3.24 -41.45 10.55
N GLY A 3 1.96 -41.84 10.44
CA GLY A 3 0.98 -41.17 9.60
C GLY A 3 0.54 -39.83 10.20
N GLY A 4 0.63 -38.76 9.40
CA GLY A 4 0.00 -37.48 9.71
C GLY A 4 -1.53 -37.57 9.57
N PRO A 5 -2.29 -36.74 10.29
CA PRO A 5 -3.75 -36.76 10.22
C PRO A 5 -4.22 -36.46 8.79
N PRO A 6 -5.24 -37.18 8.28
CA PRO A 6 -5.69 -37.04 6.90
C PRO A 6 -6.35 -35.67 6.73
N GLY A 7 -5.64 -34.73 6.11
CA GLY A 7 -6.11 -33.36 5.88
C GLY A 7 -5.04 -32.27 5.95
N LEU A 8 -3.84 -32.57 6.47
CA LEU A 8 -2.73 -31.63 6.41
C LEU A 8 -1.96 -31.83 5.11
N SER A 9 -2.25 -31.02 4.09
CA SER A 9 -1.40 -30.89 2.91
C SER A 9 0.03 -30.52 3.33
N ASP A 10 1.05 -31.01 2.62
CA ASP A 10 2.48 -30.69 2.85
C ASP A 10 2.78 -29.20 3.06
N VAL A 11 1.93 -28.31 2.52
CA VAL A 11 1.97 -26.86 2.71
C VAL A 11 1.90 -26.47 4.20
N ALA A 12 1.07 -27.13 5.00
CA ALA A 12 0.93 -26.87 6.42
C ALA A 12 2.12 -27.37 7.24
N MET A 13 2.74 -28.48 6.83
CA MET A 13 3.94 -29.02 7.49
C MET A 13 5.18 -28.16 7.19
N ASN A 14 5.26 -27.58 5.99
CA ASN A 14 6.32 -26.64 5.63
C ASN A 14 6.19 -25.27 6.33
N TYR A 15 5.02 -24.91 6.85
CA TYR A 15 4.82 -23.65 7.59
C TYR A 15 5.59 -23.60 8.92
N ARG A 16 5.80 -24.75 9.60
CA ARG A 16 6.52 -24.78 10.89
C ARG A 16 8.03 -24.53 10.76
N LYS A 17 8.62 -24.72 9.57
CA LYS A 17 10.06 -24.48 9.31
C LYS A 17 10.32 -23.32 8.36
N ALA A 18 9.37 -22.94 7.51
CA ALA A 18 9.48 -21.77 6.67
C ALA A 18 9.06 -20.53 7.46
N LYS A 19 10.03 -19.82 8.04
CA LYS A 19 9.89 -18.37 8.26
C LYS A 19 9.80 -17.71 6.88
N LEU A 20 8.65 -17.82 6.22
CA LEU A 20 8.28 -16.93 5.14
C LEU A 20 8.26 -15.54 5.78
N LYS A 21 9.39 -14.84 5.67
CA LYS A 21 9.49 -13.42 5.97
C LYS A 21 8.57 -12.76 4.97
N PHE A 22 7.29 -12.66 5.32
CA PHE A 22 6.33 -11.92 4.54
C PHE A 22 6.92 -10.53 4.35
N PRO A 23 7.07 -10.02 3.12
CA PRO A 23 7.72 -8.73 2.88
C PRO A 23 6.73 -7.61 3.25
N LEU A 24 6.40 -7.52 4.54
CA LEU A 24 5.49 -6.54 5.13
C LEU A 24 5.94 -5.11 4.77
N ILE A 25 7.25 -4.91 4.64
CA ILE A 25 7.84 -3.65 4.19
C ILE A 25 7.45 -3.36 2.74
N SER A 26 7.59 -4.31 1.82
CA SER A 26 7.24 -4.11 0.40
C SER A 26 5.77 -3.76 0.23
N ILE A 27 4.88 -4.51 0.87
CA ILE A 27 3.43 -4.29 0.79
C ILE A 27 3.04 -2.93 1.38
N LEU A 28 3.72 -2.53 2.46
CA LEU A 28 3.50 -1.23 3.06
C LEU A 28 3.94 -0.11 2.11
N GLU A 29 5.10 -0.23 1.47
CA GLU A 29 5.56 0.75 0.47
C GLU A 29 4.63 0.79 -0.75
N GLU A 30 4.19 -0.35 -1.27
CA GLU A 30 3.21 -0.41 -2.35
C GLU A 30 1.89 0.25 -1.98
N TYR A 31 1.40 0.02 -0.75
CA TYR A 31 0.19 0.69 -0.24
C TYR A 31 0.37 2.21 -0.17
N LYS A 32 1.52 2.68 0.33
CA LYS A 32 1.84 4.12 0.41
C LYS A 32 1.92 4.75 -0.98
N CYS A 33 2.66 4.13 -1.90
CA CYS A 33 2.79 4.57 -3.28
C CYS A 33 1.44 4.58 -4.01
N GLY A 34 0.62 3.54 -3.81
CA GLY A 34 -0.73 3.48 -4.40
C GLY A 34 -1.64 4.61 -3.91
N LYS A 35 -1.58 4.94 -2.61
CA LYS A 35 -2.36 6.05 -2.05
C LYS A 35 -1.89 7.41 -2.55
N ALA A 36 -0.58 7.65 -2.62
CA ALA A 36 -0.03 8.88 -3.16
C ALA A 36 -0.39 9.08 -4.64
N ARG A 37 -0.23 8.03 -5.45
CA ARG A 37 -0.63 8.04 -6.87
C ARG A 37 -2.11 8.37 -7.03
N LEU A 38 -2.97 7.75 -6.24
CA LEU A 38 -4.41 7.96 -6.32
C LEU A 38 -4.80 9.38 -5.92
N LEU A 39 -4.12 9.98 -4.94
CA LEU A 39 -4.33 11.39 -4.59
C LEU A 39 -4.03 12.29 -5.79
N ILE A 40 -2.86 12.11 -6.41
CA ILE A 40 -2.42 12.91 -7.55
C ILE A 40 -3.38 12.74 -8.73
N MET A 41 -3.81 11.50 -9.04
CA MET A 41 -4.77 11.25 -10.11
C MET A 41 -6.12 11.93 -9.88
N LEU A 42 -6.58 12.02 -8.64
CA LEU A 42 -7.82 12.71 -8.31
C LEU A 42 -7.66 14.23 -8.37
N GLU A 43 -6.51 14.77 -7.95
CA GLU A 43 -6.18 16.20 -8.05
C GLU A 43 -6.05 16.65 -9.51
N GLU A 44 -5.41 15.85 -10.36
CA GLU A 44 -5.17 16.14 -11.78
C GLU A 44 -6.33 15.71 -12.68
N SER A 45 -7.40 15.13 -12.13
CA SER A 45 -8.53 14.67 -12.94
C SER A 45 -9.27 15.84 -13.58
N ASP A 46 -9.50 15.79 -14.89
CA ASP A 46 -10.30 16.78 -15.61
C ASP A 46 -11.81 16.58 -15.52
N ASP A 47 -12.25 15.49 -14.90
CA ASP A 47 -13.66 15.18 -14.74
C ASP A 47 -14.35 16.21 -13.82
N PRO A 48 -15.42 16.88 -14.29
CA PRO A 48 -16.10 17.94 -13.53
C PRO A 48 -16.76 17.42 -12.24
N VAL A 49 -17.21 16.16 -12.21
CA VAL A 49 -17.79 15.54 -11.02
C VAL A 49 -16.69 15.29 -9.99
N VAL A 50 -15.53 14.80 -10.41
CA VAL A 50 -14.38 14.57 -9.51
C VAL A 50 -13.89 15.90 -8.93
N LYS A 51 -13.78 16.96 -9.76
CA LYS A 51 -13.42 18.32 -9.31
C LYS A 51 -14.43 18.93 -8.34
N THR A 52 -15.72 18.61 -8.51
CA THR A 52 -16.79 19.13 -7.64
C THR A 52 -16.86 18.39 -6.30
N VAL A 53 -16.71 17.06 -6.32
CA VAL A 53 -16.86 16.22 -5.12
C VAL A 53 -15.60 16.23 -4.26
N GLN A 54 -14.41 16.39 -4.87
CA GLN A 54 -13.10 16.32 -4.18
C GLN A 54 -13.04 15.21 -3.13
N PRO A 55 -13.12 13.94 -3.57
CA PRO A 55 -13.25 12.83 -2.64
C PRO A 55 -12.06 12.76 -1.69
N SER A 56 -12.34 12.81 -0.39
CA SER A 56 -11.30 12.71 0.63
C SER A 56 -10.77 11.28 0.71
N LEU A 57 -9.45 11.13 0.60
CA LEU A 57 -8.83 9.82 0.74
C LEU A 57 -8.78 9.42 2.19
N LYS A 58 -9.50 8.34 2.52
CA LYS A 58 -9.34 7.65 3.79
C LYS A 58 -7.95 7.04 3.84
N THR A 59 -7.11 7.67 4.65
CA THR A 59 -5.79 7.18 5.04
C THR A 59 -5.88 6.66 6.48
N GLY A 60 -5.03 5.70 6.83
CA GLY A 60 -5.01 5.18 8.19
C GLY A 60 -4.60 6.28 9.19
N ARG A 61 -4.97 6.11 10.47
CA ARG A 61 -4.71 7.05 11.57
C ARG A 61 -3.27 7.59 11.63
N LYS A 62 -2.28 6.83 11.15
CA LYS A 62 -0.85 7.14 11.28
C LYS A 62 -0.24 7.91 10.10
N ARG A 63 -0.97 8.17 9.00
CA ARG A 63 -0.41 8.87 7.84
C ARG A 63 -1.42 9.80 7.18
N LYS A 64 -0.99 11.03 6.93
CA LYS A 64 -1.64 11.97 6.02
C LYS A 64 -0.91 11.89 4.68
N VAL A 65 -1.63 11.49 3.64
CA VAL A 65 -1.04 11.27 2.31
C VAL A 65 -0.76 12.60 1.59
N THR A 66 -1.54 13.64 1.88
CA THR A 66 -1.33 15.00 1.39
C THR A 66 0.04 15.54 1.79
N GLU A 67 0.39 15.50 3.08
CA GLU A 67 1.69 15.97 3.60
C GLU A 67 2.87 15.27 2.91
N ALA A 68 2.78 13.95 2.70
CA ALA A 68 3.83 13.19 2.04
C ALA A 68 3.96 13.50 0.53
N VAL A 69 2.86 13.81 -0.14
CA VAL A 69 2.87 14.22 -1.55
C VAL A 69 3.39 15.64 -1.68
N ASP A 70 3.01 16.54 -0.78
CA ASP A 70 3.50 17.93 -0.76
C ASP A 70 5.01 17.98 -0.51
N GLU A 71 5.51 17.24 0.48
CA GLU A 71 6.96 17.09 0.72
C GLU A 71 7.69 16.58 -0.53
N ALA A 72 7.15 15.55 -1.20
CA ALA A 72 7.73 15.03 -2.43
C ALA A 72 7.71 16.05 -3.58
N LYS A 73 6.63 16.83 -3.72
CA LYS A 73 6.52 17.92 -4.69
C LYS A 73 7.54 19.02 -4.40
N GLU A 74 7.79 19.36 -3.13
CA GLU A 74 8.82 20.32 -2.72
C GLU A 74 10.24 19.80 -3.02
N CYS A 75 10.54 18.54 -2.69
CA CYS A 75 11.82 17.91 -3.05
C CYS A 75 12.09 17.93 -4.57
N LEU A 76 11.05 17.79 -5.39
CA LEU A 76 11.17 17.86 -6.84
C LEU A 76 11.54 19.28 -7.32
N LYS A 77 11.02 20.33 -6.66
CA LYS A 77 11.29 21.72 -7.02
C LYS A 77 12.72 22.15 -6.71
N ILE A 78 13.32 21.59 -5.65
CA ILE A 78 14.69 21.93 -5.22
C ILE A 78 15.76 21.50 -6.24
N ASN A 79 15.44 20.54 -7.12
CA ASN A 79 16.36 20.01 -8.13
C ASN A 79 16.17 20.63 -9.54
N ARG A 80 15.52 21.79 -9.65
CA ARG A 80 15.29 22.51 -10.91
C ARG A 80 16.04 23.82 -10.96
#